data_AF-A0A8T5RSX2-F1
#
_entry.id   AF-A0A8T5RSX2-F1
#
_cell.length_a   1.000
_cell.length_b   1.000
_cell.length_c   1.000
_cell.angle_alpha   90.00
_cell.angle_beta   90.00
_cell.angle_gamma   90.00
#
_symmetry.space_group_name_H-M   'P 1'
#
loop_
_entity.id
_entity.type
_entity.pdbx_description
1 polymer ?
#
loop_
_entity_poly.entity_id
_entity_poly.type
_entity_poly.pdbx_seq_one_letter_code
_entity_poly.pdbx_strand_id
1 'polypeptide(L)'
;MIEELVRVRGIGPTAAERLVNAGIKSIDEIANSKPKELAWIKGIGMLSAKKIIENALELIKLEKGIQNVLNSIKDNFAKSCPKCGGDMREKLIILGPERRLRANQCNLCKFYMPK
;
A
#
# COMPACT_ATOMS: atom_id res chain seq x y z
N MET A 1 -7.72 13.73 -0.23
CA MET A 1 -8.82 13.36 -1.15
C MET A 1 -8.51 13.75 -2.59
N ILE A 2 -8.26 15.03 -2.93
CA ILE A 2 -7.90 15.41 -4.33
C ILE A 2 -6.57 14.76 -4.77
N GLU A 3 -5.52 14.90 -3.95
CA GLU A 3 -4.18 14.35 -4.24
C GLU A 3 -4.18 12.84 -4.51
N GLU A 4 -5.09 12.12 -3.88
CA GLU A 4 -5.25 10.67 -4.05
C GLU A 4 -5.81 10.35 -5.45
N LEU A 5 -6.88 11.04 -5.87
CA LEU A 5 -7.51 10.79 -7.17
C LEU A 5 -6.59 11.19 -8.33
N VAL A 6 -5.74 12.21 -8.16
CA VAL A 6 -4.75 12.64 -9.16
C VAL A 6 -3.72 11.55 -9.48
N ARG A 7 -3.55 10.55 -8.59
CA ARG A 7 -2.66 9.40 -8.84
C ARG A 7 -3.18 8.52 -9.98
N VAL A 8 -4.49 8.53 -10.25
CA VAL A 8 -5.09 7.78 -11.35
C VAL A 8 -4.75 8.46 -12.67
N ARG A 9 -4.09 7.73 -13.57
CA ARG A 9 -3.74 8.24 -14.90
C ARG A 9 -5.00 8.73 -15.62
N GLY A 10 -4.94 9.95 -16.15
CA GLY A 10 -6.07 10.59 -16.83
C GLY A 10 -6.95 11.46 -15.93
N ILE A 11 -6.64 11.56 -14.63
CA ILE A 11 -7.26 12.51 -13.71
C ILE A 11 -6.26 13.63 -13.38
N GLY A 12 -6.54 14.84 -13.85
CA GLY A 12 -5.82 16.06 -13.42
C GLY A 12 -6.48 16.71 -12.20
N PRO A 13 -5.85 17.73 -11.59
CA PRO A 13 -6.36 18.41 -10.39
C PRO A 13 -7.81 18.90 -10.53
N THR A 14 -8.14 19.53 -11.65
CA THR A 14 -9.50 20.03 -11.92
C THR A 14 -10.53 18.91 -12.06
N ALA A 15 -10.15 17.77 -12.62
CA ALA A 15 -11.05 16.61 -12.72
C ALA A 15 -11.24 15.96 -11.34
N ALA A 16 -10.17 15.86 -10.55
CA ALA A 16 -10.21 15.36 -9.19
C ALA A 16 -11.10 16.22 -8.28
N GLU A 17 -11.03 17.55 -8.36
CA GLU A 17 -11.94 18.45 -7.63
C GLU A 17 -13.40 18.19 -7.98
N ARG A 18 -13.71 18.00 -9.26
CA ARG A 18 -15.08 17.73 -9.71
C ARG A 18 -15.58 16.36 -9.26
N LEU A 19 -14.71 15.36 -9.23
CA LEU A 19 -15.02 14.03 -8.69
C LEU A 19 -15.35 14.12 -7.19
N VAL A 20 -14.52 14.83 -6.41
CA VAL A 20 -14.77 15.06 -4.97
C VAL A 20 -16.07 15.81 -4.75
N ASN A 21 -16.36 16.85 -5.54
CA ASN A 21 -17.61 17.59 -5.46
C ASN A 21 -18.84 16.75 -5.87
N ALA A 22 -18.65 15.76 -6.74
CA ALA A 22 -19.66 14.76 -7.09
C ALA A 22 -19.81 13.65 -6.04
N GLY A 23 -19.06 13.71 -4.94
CA GLY A 23 -19.11 12.76 -3.83
C GLY A 23 -18.11 11.61 -3.90
N ILE A 24 -17.29 11.54 -4.96
CA ILE A 24 -16.28 10.48 -5.15
C ILE A 24 -14.98 10.89 -4.47
N LYS A 25 -14.58 10.15 -3.44
CA LYS A 25 -13.48 10.53 -2.54
C LYS A 25 -12.29 9.60 -2.57
N SER A 26 -12.43 8.40 -3.15
CA SER A 26 -11.39 7.36 -3.17
C SER A 26 -11.19 6.75 -4.55
N ILE A 27 -10.02 6.13 -4.77
CA ILE A 27 -9.71 5.40 -6.01
C ILE A 27 -10.59 4.16 -6.15
N ASP A 28 -10.91 3.49 -5.04
CA ASP A 28 -11.82 2.34 -5.02
C ASP A 28 -13.23 2.70 -5.50
N GLU A 29 -13.75 3.87 -5.12
CA GLU A 29 -15.05 4.35 -5.62
C GLU A 29 -15.02 4.57 -7.13
N ILE A 30 -13.95 5.15 -7.66
CA ILE A 30 -13.76 5.31 -9.12
C ILE A 30 -13.76 3.95 -9.79
N ALA A 31 -12.98 3.00 -9.28
CA ALA A 31 -12.84 1.66 -9.85
C ALA A 31 -14.15 0.85 -9.87
N ASN A 32 -15.03 1.08 -8.89
CA ASN A 32 -16.33 0.41 -8.78
C ASN A 32 -17.49 1.17 -9.45
N SER A 33 -17.25 2.41 -9.90
CA SER A 33 -18.28 3.25 -10.54
C SER A 33 -18.63 2.77 -11.95
N LYS A 34 -19.85 3.06 -12.40
CA LYS A 34 -20.22 2.80 -13.81
C LYS A 34 -19.69 3.93 -14.70
N PRO A 35 -19.27 3.65 -15.95
CA PRO A 35 -18.81 4.70 -16.86
C PRO A 35 -19.83 5.82 -17.10
N LYS A 36 -21.13 5.47 -17.07
CA LYS A 36 -22.21 6.45 -17.19
C LYS A 36 -22.22 7.41 -16.00
N GLU A 37 -22.05 6.94 -14.78
CA GLU A 37 -22.09 7.78 -13.57
C GLU A 37 -20.96 8.82 -13.60
N LEU A 38 -19.75 8.40 -13.97
CA LEU A 38 -18.61 9.31 -14.09
C LEU A 38 -18.75 10.28 -15.27
N ALA A 39 -19.37 9.85 -16.38
CA ALA A 39 -19.54 10.70 -17.57
C ALA A 39 -20.57 11.83 -17.38
N TRP A 40 -21.39 11.78 -16.33
CA TRP A 40 -22.29 12.89 -15.99
C TRP A 40 -21.55 14.06 -15.33
N ILE A 41 -20.31 13.83 -14.87
CA ILE A 41 -19.48 14.85 -14.26
C ILE A 41 -18.92 15.75 -15.35
N LYS A 42 -19.10 17.07 -15.18
CA LYS A 42 -18.70 18.07 -16.15
C LYS A 42 -17.21 17.92 -16.53
N GLY A 43 -16.95 17.72 -17.82
CA GLY A 43 -15.59 17.58 -18.36
C GLY A 43 -15.03 16.15 -18.35
N ILE A 44 -15.82 15.15 -17.95
CA ILE A 44 -15.50 13.72 -18.11
C ILE A 44 -16.43 13.16 -19.18
N GLY A 45 -15.89 12.82 -20.35
CA GLY A 45 -16.66 12.14 -21.40
C GLY A 45 -16.77 10.63 -21.17
N MET A 46 -17.69 9.96 -21.86
CA MET A 46 -17.88 8.49 -21.77
C MET A 46 -16.61 7.67 -22.03
N LEU A 47 -15.77 8.11 -22.99
CA LEU A 47 -14.49 7.44 -23.29
C LEU A 47 -13.47 7.66 -22.16
N SER A 48 -13.39 8.88 -21.63
CA SER A 48 -12.51 9.20 -20.51
C SER A 48 -12.93 8.46 -19.25
N ALA A 49 -14.23 8.38 -18.96
CA ALA A 49 -14.78 7.63 -17.83
C ALA A 49 -14.35 6.16 -17.85
N LYS A 50 -14.49 5.48 -19.00
CA LYS A 50 -14.05 4.08 -19.16
C LYS A 50 -12.56 3.92 -18.87
N LYS A 51 -11.72 4.78 -19.46
CA LYS A 51 -10.25 4.74 -19.27
C LYS A 51 -9.86 5.02 -17.83
N ILE A 52 -10.52 5.98 -17.17
CA ILE A 52 -10.24 6.33 -15.77
C ILE A 52 -10.55 5.15 -14.85
N ILE A 53 -11.68 4.45 -15.07
CA ILE A 53 -12.04 3.25 -14.30
C ILE A 53 -10.99 2.15 -14.50
N GLU A 54 -10.60 1.89 -15.74
CA GLU A 54 -9.57 0.89 -16.07
C GLU A 54 -8.22 1.22 -15.40
N ASN A 55 -7.79 2.48 -15.48
CA ASN A 55 -6.55 2.94 -14.85
C ASN A 55 -6.63 2.87 -13.31
N ALA A 56 -7.80 3.14 -12.71
CA ALA A 56 -8.00 3.00 -11.27
C ALA A 56 -7.89 1.54 -10.83
N LEU A 57 -8.51 0.61 -11.58
CA LEU A 57 -8.41 -0.83 -11.33
C LEU A 57 -6.97 -1.34 -11.44
N GLU A 58 -6.24 -0.89 -12.47
CA GLU A 58 -4.83 -1.23 -12.65
C GLU A 58 -3.98 -0.74 -11.48
N LEU A 59 -4.18 0.51 -11.05
CA LEU A 59 -3.47 1.09 -9.91
C LEU A 59 -3.72 0.30 -8.62
N ILE A 60 -4.96 -0.03 -8.30
CA ILE A 60 -5.31 -0.84 -7.12
C ILE A 60 -4.65 -2.21 -7.19
N LYS A 61 -4.61 -2.84 -8.38
CA LYS A 61 -3.97 -4.14 -8.55
C LYS A 61 -2.46 -4.07 -8.31
N LEU A 62 -1.80 -3.02 -8.81
CA LEU A 62 -0.37 -2.78 -8.58
C LEU A 62 -0.07 -2.56 -7.10
N GLU A 63 -0.85 -1.72 -6.42
CA GLU A 63 -0.70 -1.45 -4.99
C GLU A 63 -0.87 -2.73 -4.15
N LYS A 64 -1.89 -3.54 -4.43
CA LYS A 64 -2.09 -4.84 -3.77
C LYS A 64 -0.93 -5.79 -4.02
N GLY A 65 -0.41 -5.83 -5.25
CA GLY A 65 0.76 -6.63 -5.61
C GLY A 65 1.99 -6.24 -4.80
N ILE A 66 2.29 -4.95 -4.72
CA ILE A 66 3.41 -4.42 -3.92
C ILE A 66 3.21 -4.78 -2.45
N GLN A 67 2.01 -4.58 -1.91
CA GLN A 67 1.72 -4.89 -0.50
C GLN A 67 1.93 -6.38 -0.18
N ASN A 68 1.52 -7.28 -1.07
CA ASN A 68 1.73 -8.73 -0.91
C ASN A 68 3.21 -9.09 -0.89
N VAL A 69 4.01 -8.48 -1.78
CA VAL A 69 5.46 -8.67 -1.81
C VAL A 69 6.10 -8.15 -0.52
N LEU A 70 5.72 -6.95 -0.07
CA LEU A 70 6.23 -6.38 1.18
C LEU A 70 5.87 -7.23 2.39
N ASN A 71 4.66 -7.77 2.46
CA ASN A 71 4.25 -8.68 3.52
C ASN A 71 5.10 -9.97 3.50
N SER A 72 5.33 -10.54 2.32
CA SER A 72 6.19 -11.72 2.16
C SER A 72 7.63 -11.46 2.60
N ILE A 73 8.16 -10.27 2.30
CA ILE A 73 9.51 -9.86 2.74
C ILE A 73 9.57 -9.72 4.26
N LYS A 74 8.57 -9.10 4.89
CA LYS A 74 8.47 -8.98 6.35
C LYS A 74 8.43 -10.35 7.03
N ASP A 75 7.62 -11.27 6.51
CA ASP A 75 7.51 -12.63 7.04
C ASP A 75 8.83 -13.41 6.92
N ASN A 76 9.56 -13.20 5.82
CA ASN A 76 10.88 -13.80 5.64
C ASN A 76 11.88 -13.24 6.66
N PHE A 77 11.96 -11.94 6.87
CA PHE A 77 12.87 -11.36 7.87
C PHE A 77 12.54 -11.75 9.32
N ALA A 78 11.29 -12.13 9.62
CA ALA A 78 10.95 -12.70 10.92
C ALA A 78 11.59 -14.08 11.14
N LYS A 79 11.87 -14.82 10.07
CA LYS A 79 12.42 -16.19 10.11
C LYS A 79 13.93 -16.23 9.84
N SER A 80 14.40 -15.43 8.89
CA SER A 80 15.78 -15.39 8.43
C SER A 80 16.43 -14.02 8.65
N CYS A 81 17.71 -14.03 9.00
CA CYS A 81 18.44 -12.82 9.34
C CYS A 81 18.61 -11.90 8.11
N PRO A 82 18.22 -10.62 8.17
CA PRO A 82 18.37 -9.69 7.06
C PRO A 82 19.85 -9.39 6.71
N LYS A 83 20.78 -9.67 7.62
CA LYS A 83 22.22 -9.41 7.41
C LYS A 83 22.94 -10.55 6.72
N CYS A 84 22.61 -11.81 7.03
CA CYS A 84 23.38 -12.97 6.54
C CYS A 84 22.52 -14.18 6.13
N GLY A 85 21.19 -14.08 6.16
CA GLY A 85 20.26 -15.15 5.78
C GLY A 85 20.11 -16.30 6.78
N GLY A 86 20.88 -16.34 7.88
CA GLY A 86 20.80 -17.41 8.87
C GLY A 86 19.56 -17.35 9.77
N ASP A 87 19.17 -18.49 10.34
CA ASP A 87 17.99 -18.61 11.21
C ASP A 87 18.06 -17.69 12.43
N MET A 88 16.90 -17.15 12.83
CA MET A 88 16.75 -16.33 14.03
C MET A 88 16.08 -17.12 15.17
N ARG A 89 16.46 -16.81 16.42
CA ARG A 89 15.83 -17.35 17.64
C ARG A 89 15.47 -16.22 18.59
N GLU A 90 14.38 -16.37 19.33
CA GLU A 90 14.01 -15.40 20.37
C GLU A 90 15.05 -15.38 21.50
N LYS A 91 15.45 -14.19 21.93
CA LYS A 91 16.30 -13.94 23.09
C LYS A 91 15.77 -12.77 23.92
N LEU A 92 16.09 -12.82 25.20
CA LEU A 92 15.87 -11.72 26.13
C LEU A 92 17.17 -10.93 26.30
N ILE A 93 17.18 -9.67 25.90
CA ILE A 93 18.26 -8.72 26.19
C ILE A 93 18.02 -8.16 27.59
N ILE A 94 19.03 -8.26 28.44
CA ILE A 94 18.99 -7.76 29.81
C ILE A 94 19.30 -6.26 29.78
N LEU A 95 18.35 -5.43 30.23
CA LEU A 95 18.52 -3.96 30.29
C LEU A 95 18.63 -3.44 31.74
N GLY A 96 18.44 -4.30 32.74
CA GLY A 96 18.49 -3.95 34.17
C GLY A 96 17.99 -5.11 35.03
N PRO A 97 17.82 -4.94 36.36
CA PRO A 97 17.37 -6.01 37.25
C PRO A 97 16.02 -6.60 36.84
N GLU A 98 15.02 -5.75 36.62
CA GLU A 98 13.66 -6.16 36.27
C GLU A 98 13.30 -5.97 34.78
N ARG A 99 14.17 -5.31 34.00
CA ARG A 99 13.90 -4.99 32.60
C ARG A 99 14.54 -6.02 31.67
N ARG A 100 13.71 -6.67 30.85
CA ARG A 100 14.12 -7.57 29.77
C ARG A 100 13.44 -7.14 28.48
N LEU A 101 14.18 -7.10 27.38
CA LEU A 101 13.64 -6.80 26.04
C LEU A 101 13.65 -8.07 25.19
N ARG A 102 12.51 -8.43 24.60
CA ARG A 102 12.42 -9.53 23.63
C ARG A 102 12.98 -9.05 22.29
N ALA A 103 13.89 -9.84 21.72
CA ALA A 103 14.44 -9.61 20.39
C ALA A 103 14.74 -10.94 19.71
N ASN A 104 14.75 -10.96 18.38
CA ASN A 104 15.21 -12.10 17.61
C ASN A 104 16.72 -11.95 17.35
N GLN A 105 17.53 -12.96 17.69
CA GLN A 105 18.97 -12.98 17.40
C GLN A 105 19.27 -14.02 16.33
N CYS A 106 20.07 -13.65 15.32
CA CYS A 106 20.61 -14.58 14.34
C CYS A 106 21.60 -15.57 14.98
N ASN A 107 21.45 -16.86 14.66
CA ASN A 107 22.35 -17.90 15.17
C ASN A 107 23.77 -17.80 14.59
N LEU A 108 23.92 -17.28 13.36
CA LEU A 108 25.19 -17.17 12.65
C LEU A 108 25.92 -15.86 13.01
N CYS A 109 25.43 -14.71 12.54
CA CYS A 109 26.15 -13.44 12.66
C CYS A 109 25.83 -12.65 13.94
N LYS A 110 25.01 -13.21 14.84
CA LYS A 110 24.61 -12.60 16.12
C LYS A 110 23.87 -11.26 16.03
N PHE A 111 23.46 -10.85 14.83
CA PHE A 111 22.61 -9.68 14.60
C PHE A 111 21.29 -9.79 15.40
N TYR A 112 20.88 -8.68 16.02
CA TYR A 112 19.63 -8.57 16.76
C TYR A 112 18.60 -7.79 15.96
N MET A 113 17.38 -8.30 15.90
CA MET A 113 16.23 -7.62 15.33
C MET A 113 15.17 -7.44 16.43
N PRO A 114 14.64 -6.22 16.62
CA PRO A 114 13.48 -6.01 17.47
C PRO A 114 12.31 -6.88 17.00
N LYS A 115 11.54 -7.38 17.97
CA LYS A 115 10.30 -8.12 17.69
C LYS A 115 9.17 -7.16 17.41
#